data_AF-A0AAD9KCQ3-F1
#
_entry.id   AF-A0AAD9KCQ3-F1
#
_cell.length_a   1.000
_cell.length_b   1.000
_cell.length_c   1.000
_cell.angle_alpha   90.00
_cell.angle_beta   90.00
_cell.angle_gamma   90.00
#
_symmetry.space_group_name_H-M   'P 1'
#
loop_
_entity.id
_entity.type
_entity.pdbx_description
1 polymer ?
#
loop_
_entity_poly.entity_id
_entity_poly.type
_entity_poly.pdbx_seq_one_letter_code
_entity_poly.pdbx_strand_id
1 'polypeptide(L)'
;MRLHQKWILFMAVATVCFITTYVGVTWKPASDFRHQAIIIPETFHVSVSTGSSAPHAQKTQRSPPVGGATRLARLEDLPDVEVKSVSCEKLFAGDPDEQKRARKYGGDHPKVMVTAAEYIKMTANCTAFTQQRKYLMNAVSPEERNFSLAFSILVFKDVEQTERLLRAIYQPQNYYCIHIDAKSPREIHDAMAAIAGCFSNVFISSRSIQVHWATFSVLEPELVCMRDLWSYPRWRYFINLTGQEWPLKTNGDLVKILTAYNGGNDVEGSVKRSDPERYKYSYTELTIGEKKTPLKLDVTLTKGSVHVAVQRGYVDFVLHNPISTKFQEWLNDTWIPDETFFSSLNHSPQLKVPGAYLGKSLNHSPQLKVAGAYLGKSLNHSPISSLQLKVPGAYLGKSLNHSPQLKVPGAYLGKSLNHSPHLKVPGAYLGVPETHPLMKPFLARFKNWGVWPFNFSCGGRWVKQICVLGIGDLPLLYRRKEMFANKFYLNFDPLTLDCMEELHWKKVRGEISGTRHFDVSYYAHVSFAKYHVK
;
A
#
# COMPACT_ATOMS: atom_id res chain seq x y z
N MET A 1 0.57 48.31 -15.10
CA MET A 1 1.30 47.01 -15.13
C MET A 1 0.47 45.97 -14.42
N ARG A 2 -0.44 45.36 -15.19
CA ARG A 2 -1.24 44.17 -14.90
C ARG A 2 -0.66 43.06 -15.80
N LEU A 3 -0.98 41.79 -15.49
CA LEU A 3 -0.59 40.53 -16.15
C LEU A 3 0.68 39.86 -15.59
N HIS A 4 0.51 39.05 -14.54
CA HIS A 4 0.98 37.66 -14.48
C HIS A 4 0.58 36.99 -13.15
N GLN A 5 -0.73 36.76 -12.95
CA GLN A 5 -1.20 35.97 -11.79
C GLN A 5 -2.53 35.24 -12.01
N LYS A 6 -2.78 34.74 -13.23
CA LYS A 6 -3.90 33.85 -13.55
C LYS A 6 -3.48 32.82 -14.61
N TRP A 7 -2.87 31.71 -14.20
CA TRP A 7 -2.64 30.53 -15.05
C TRP A 7 -2.68 29.21 -14.25
N ILE A 8 -3.46 29.15 -13.17
CA ILE A 8 -3.77 27.90 -12.44
C ILE A 8 -5.26 27.86 -12.16
N LEU A 9 -6.09 27.88 -13.21
CA LEU A 9 -7.51 27.52 -13.14
C LEU A 9 -8.13 27.36 -14.54
N PHE A 10 -7.49 26.67 -15.50
CA PHE A 10 -8.11 26.35 -16.79
C PHE A 10 -7.38 25.17 -17.46
N MET A 11 -7.57 23.95 -16.94
CA MET A 11 -7.28 22.69 -17.64
C MET A 11 -8.28 21.62 -17.15
N ALA A 12 -9.56 21.94 -17.23
CA ALA A 12 -10.65 20.99 -17.32
C ALA A 12 -11.63 21.58 -18.33
N VAL A 13 -12.08 20.77 -19.30
CA VAL A 13 -12.80 21.14 -20.53
C VAL A 13 -11.91 21.56 -21.70
N ALA A 14 -11.39 20.57 -22.43
CA ALA A 14 -11.39 20.51 -23.90
C ALA A 14 -10.44 19.41 -24.41
N THR A 15 -10.97 18.22 -24.68
CA THR A 15 -10.39 17.35 -25.73
C THR A 15 -11.51 16.50 -26.31
N VAL A 16 -12.26 17.10 -27.24
CA VAL A 16 -13.01 16.37 -28.26
C VAL A 16 -12.17 16.44 -29.54
N CYS A 17 -12.02 15.27 -30.15
CA CYS A 17 -11.19 14.90 -31.28
C CYS A 17 -11.31 15.81 -32.52
N PHE A 18 -10.24 15.87 -33.30
CA PHE A 18 -10.31 15.87 -34.77
C PHE A 18 -9.08 15.18 -35.36
N ILE A 19 -9.29 14.20 -36.25
CA ILE A 19 -8.76 14.13 -37.62
C ILE A 19 -9.54 13.04 -38.40
N THR A 20 -10.04 13.50 -39.55
CA THR A 20 -10.60 12.91 -40.80
C THR A 20 -9.95 11.58 -41.27
N THR A 21 -10.49 10.68 -42.09
CA THR A 21 -11.64 10.59 -43.05
C THR A 21 -11.70 9.15 -43.59
N TYR A 22 -12.89 8.64 -43.92
CA TYR A 22 -13.31 7.90 -45.15
C TYR A 22 -14.24 6.68 -44.95
N VAL A 23 -15.20 6.64 -45.88
CA VAL A 23 -16.18 5.61 -46.27
C VAL A 23 -17.46 5.54 -45.43
N GLY A 24 -18.53 6.06 -46.03
CA GLY A 24 -19.85 6.14 -45.43
C GLY A 24 -20.83 5.08 -45.90
N VAL A 25 -22.02 5.11 -45.30
CA VAL A 25 -23.29 4.61 -45.86
C VAL A 25 -24.39 5.52 -45.31
N THR A 26 -25.33 5.84 -46.19
CA THR A 26 -26.48 6.75 -46.07
C THR A 26 -27.58 6.24 -45.12
N TRP A 27 -28.39 7.14 -44.55
CA TRP A 27 -29.87 7.25 -44.77
C TRP A 27 -30.53 8.28 -43.82
N LYS A 28 -31.67 8.81 -44.29
CA LYS A 28 -32.39 10.07 -43.98
C LYS A 28 -33.10 10.19 -42.60
N PRO A 29 -33.52 11.43 -42.19
CA PRO A 29 -34.16 11.74 -40.92
C PRO A 29 -35.71 11.78 -40.99
N ALA A 30 -36.38 11.62 -39.83
CA ALA A 30 -37.79 12.00 -39.65
C ALA A 30 -38.10 12.45 -38.20
N SER A 31 -38.45 13.73 -38.11
CA SER A 31 -39.48 14.44 -37.30
C SER A 31 -40.18 13.82 -36.08
N ASP A 32 -40.34 14.69 -35.07
CA ASP A 32 -41.49 14.91 -34.16
C ASP A 32 -41.99 13.78 -33.23
N PHE A 33 -42.16 14.09 -31.93
CA PHE A 33 -43.49 14.22 -31.32
C PHE A 33 -43.42 14.73 -29.85
N ARG A 34 -44.52 15.40 -29.48
CA ARG A 34 -44.75 16.25 -28.30
C ARG A 34 -44.99 15.51 -26.97
N HIS A 35 -44.96 16.32 -25.91
CA HIS A 35 -45.45 16.09 -24.55
C HIS A 35 -46.76 15.31 -24.40
N GLN A 36 -46.83 14.46 -23.38
CA GLN A 36 -48.03 14.22 -22.59
C GLN A 36 -47.68 13.76 -21.17
N ALA A 37 -48.32 14.40 -20.19
CA ALA A 37 -48.32 14.02 -18.77
C ALA A 37 -49.41 12.98 -18.50
N ILE A 38 -49.14 11.95 -17.70
CA ILE A 38 -50.16 11.04 -17.17
C ILE A 38 -49.80 10.62 -15.72
N ILE A 39 -50.56 11.19 -14.78
CA ILE A 39 -51.36 10.59 -13.69
C ILE A 39 -50.75 9.40 -12.90
N ILE A 40 -50.62 9.62 -11.57
CA ILE A 40 -50.37 8.65 -10.50
C ILE A 40 -51.69 7.98 -10.10
N PRO A 41 -51.70 6.67 -9.79
CA PRO A 41 -52.55 6.16 -8.73
C PRO A 41 -51.76 5.40 -7.63
N GLU A 42 -52.20 5.64 -6.40
CA GLU A 42 -51.74 4.98 -5.17
C GLU A 42 -52.28 3.55 -5.03
N THR A 43 -51.65 2.82 -4.09
CA THR A 43 -52.07 1.59 -3.41
C THR A 43 -51.86 0.27 -4.16
N PHE A 44 -50.85 -0.50 -3.71
CA PHE A 44 -50.94 -1.96 -3.73
C PHE A 44 -50.33 -2.58 -2.47
N HIS A 45 -51.11 -3.50 -1.91
CA HIS A 45 -50.93 -4.19 -0.65
C HIS A 45 -49.67 -5.07 -0.57
N VAL A 46 -49.06 -5.04 0.62
CA VAL A 46 -48.02 -5.97 1.08
C VAL A 46 -48.64 -7.36 1.26
N SER A 47 -48.07 -8.36 0.57
CA SER A 47 -48.23 -9.77 0.92
C SER A 47 -46.85 -10.38 1.16
N VAL A 48 -46.55 -10.63 2.44
CA VAL A 48 -45.33 -11.30 2.89
C VAL A 48 -45.51 -12.79 2.64
N SER A 49 -44.76 -13.34 1.68
CA SER A 49 -44.55 -14.79 1.58
C SER A 49 -43.22 -15.15 2.23
N THR A 50 -43.29 -16.06 3.18
CA THR A 50 -42.19 -16.57 3.99
C THR A 50 -41.35 -17.54 3.17
N GLY A 51 -40.35 -17.02 2.47
CA GLY A 51 -39.29 -17.80 1.82
C GLY A 51 -38.10 -18.02 2.77
N SER A 52 -38.03 -19.22 3.33
CA SER A 52 -36.88 -19.88 4.00
C SER A 52 -35.51 -19.20 3.79
N SER A 53 -35.07 -18.45 4.80
CA SER A 53 -33.68 -18.02 4.96
C SER A 53 -32.80 -19.23 5.32
N ALA A 54 -31.83 -19.53 4.46
CA ALA A 54 -30.74 -20.45 4.80
C ALA A 54 -29.98 -19.91 6.03
N PRO A 55 -29.64 -20.75 7.02
CA PRO A 55 -29.11 -20.27 8.28
C PRO A 55 -27.73 -19.63 8.07
N HIS A 56 -27.58 -18.43 8.60
CA HIS A 56 -26.31 -17.79 8.89
C HIS A 56 -25.43 -18.77 9.69
N ALA A 57 -24.45 -19.36 9.02
CA ALA A 57 -23.36 -20.05 9.69
C ALA A 57 -22.59 -19.00 10.51
N GLN A 58 -22.81 -19.00 11.83
CA GLN A 58 -21.89 -18.37 12.78
C GLN A 58 -20.48 -18.88 12.44
N LYS A 59 -19.61 -17.97 11.97
CA LYS A 59 -18.17 -18.21 11.88
C LYS A 59 -17.68 -18.51 13.29
N THR A 60 -17.62 -19.79 13.64
CA THR A 60 -16.75 -20.28 14.69
C THR A 60 -15.36 -19.73 14.39
N GLN A 61 -14.69 -19.17 15.42
CA GLN A 61 -13.30 -18.77 15.36
C GLN A 61 -12.47 -20.00 14.95
N ARG A 62 -12.30 -20.20 13.64
CA ARG A 62 -11.28 -21.10 13.11
C ARG A 62 -9.97 -20.38 13.36
N SER A 63 -9.41 -20.64 14.54
CA SER A 63 -7.97 -20.57 14.71
C SER A 63 -7.36 -21.31 13.52
N PRO A 64 -6.41 -20.73 12.76
CA PRO A 64 -5.72 -21.48 11.73
C PRO A 64 -5.19 -22.77 12.38
N PRO A 65 -5.20 -23.91 11.69
CA PRO A 65 -4.54 -25.08 12.21
C PRO A 65 -3.09 -24.69 12.49
N VAL A 66 -2.72 -24.68 13.77
CA VAL A 66 -1.32 -24.69 14.20
C VAL A 66 -0.80 -26.11 13.90
N GLY A 67 -0.77 -26.44 12.62
CA GLY A 67 -0.25 -27.67 12.05
C GLY A 67 0.99 -27.28 11.28
N GLY A 68 2.08 -27.07 12.01
CA GLY A 68 3.34 -26.69 11.43
C GLY A 68 3.80 -27.71 10.39
N ALA A 69 4.10 -27.24 9.19
CA ALA A 69 5.27 -27.79 8.53
C ALA A 69 6.46 -27.50 9.47
N THR A 70 6.86 -28.49 10.26
CA THR A 70 8.07 -28.45 11.09
C THR A 70 9.29 -28.09 10.23
N ARG A 71 9.27 -28.56 8.99
CA ARG A 71 10.30 -28.41 7.98
C ARG A 71 10.21 -27.06 7.24
N LEU A 72 11.38 -26.46 6.97
CA LEU A 72 11.54 -25.28 6.12
C LEU A 72 11.46 -25.65 4.63
N ALA A 73 11.16 -24.67 3.78
CA ALA A 73 11.17 -24.84 2.33
C ALA A 73 12.55 -25.26 1.79
N ARG A 74 12.55 -26.09 0.75
CA ARG A 74 13.73 -26.51 -0.01
C ARG A 74 13.69 -25.99 -1.44
N LEU A 75 14.82 -26.07 -2.13
CA LEU A 75 14.96 -25.65 -3.54
C LEU A 75 14.00 -26.38 -4.48
N GLU A 76 13.65 -27.62 -4.18
CA GLU A 76 12.68 -28.44 -4.92
C GLU A 76 11.21 -28.00 -4.73
N ASP A 77 10.91 -27.25 -3.67
CA ASP A 77 9.57 -26.72 -3.41
C ASP A 77 9.29 -25.45 -4.25
N LEU A 78 10.35 -24.81 -4.77
CA LEU A 78 10.23 -23.58 -5.54
C LEU A 78 9.72 -23.84 -6.96
N PRO A 79 8.95 -22.91 -7.54
CA PRO A 79 8.67 -22.96 -8.96
C PRO A 79 9.95 -22.81 -9.79
N ASP A 80 10.00 -23.55 -10.89
CA ASP A 80 11.01 -23.36 -11.93
C ASP A 80 10.48 -22.32 -12.92
N VAL A 81 10.68 -21.04 -12.59
CA VAL A 81 10.30 -19.90 -13.44
C VAL A 81 11.53 -19.46 -14.22
N GLU A 82 11.60 -19.86 -15.49
CA GLU A 82 12.58 -19.38 -16.46
C GLU A 82 11.84 -18.90 -17.72
N VAL A 83 12.02 -17.64 -18.06
CA VAL A 83 11.46 -17.04 -19.28
C VAL A 83 12.37 -17.39 -20.45
N LYS A 84 11.95 -18.34 -21.29
CA LYS A 84 12.75 -18.80 -22.44
C LYS A 84 12.61 -17.93 -23.68
N SER A 85 11.56 -17.12 -23.75
CA SER A 85 11.27 -16.26 -24.90
C SER A 85 12.22 -15.06 -24.99
N VAL A 86 12.65 -14.52 -23.85
CA VAL A 86 13.50 -13.33 -23.73
C VAL A 86 14.56 -13.52 -22.65
N SER A 87 15.67 -12.80 -22.73
CA SER A 87 16.69 -12.79 -21.68
C SER A 87 16.34 -11.74 -20.63
N CYS A 88 15.68 -12.16 -19.55
CA CYS A 88 15.34 -11.24 -18.45
C CYS A 88 16.59 -10.59 -17.83
N GLU A 89 17.73 -11.29 -17.77
CA GLU A 89 18.99 -10.72 -17.30
C GLU A 89 19.44 -9.50 -18.13
N LYS A 90 19.44 -9.62 -19.46
CA LYS A 90 19.74 -8.51 -20.37
C LYS A 90 18.72 -7.38 -20.25
N LEU A 91 17.45 -7.70 -20.08
CA LEU A 91 16.40 -6.71 -19.88
C LEU A 91 16.59 -5.91 -18.57
N PHE A 92 16.95 -6.57 -17.47
CA PHE A 92 17.31 -5.90 -16.21
C PHE A 92 18.62 -5.11 -16.31
N ALA A 93 19.56 -5.53 -17.15
CA ALA A 93 20.77 -4.78 -17.46
C ALA A 93 20.51 -3.53 -18.33
N GLY A 94 19.34 -3.46 -18.99
CA GLY A 94 18.97 -2.34 -19.86
C GLY A 94 19.49 -2.46 -21.28
N ASP A 95 19.75 -3.68 -21.75
CA ASP A 95 20.19 -3.97 -23.12
C ASP A 95 19.15 -3.48 -24.15
N PRO A 96 19.47 -2.48 -25.00
CA PRO A 96 18.51 -1.91 -25.95
C PRO A 96 18.04 -2.89 -27.03
N ASP A 97 18.91 -3.80 -27.47
CA ASP A 97 18.59 -4.78 -28.51
C ASP A 97 17.63 -5.83 -27.97
N GLU A 98 17.86 -6.28 -26.73
CA GLU A 98 16.97 -7.20 -26.05
C GLU A 98 15.61 -6.56 -25.75
N GLN A 99 15.57 -5.28 -25.36
CA GLN A 99 14.30 -4.56 -25.20
C GLN A 99 13.51 -4.49 -26.51
N LYS A 100 14.17 -4.20 -27.63
CA LYS A 100 13.54 -4.19 -28.96
C LYS A 100 13.02 -5.58 -29.33
N ARG A 101 13.82 -6.63 -29.09
CA ARG A 101 13.43 -8.02 -29.34
C ARG A 101 12.24 -8.45 -28.49
N ALA A 102 12.23 -8.11 -27.21
CA ALA A 102 11.16 -8.45 -26.28
C ALA A 102 9.84 -7.76 -26.67
N ARG A 103 9.88 -6.47 -27.06
CA ARG A 103 8.70 -5.76 -27.57
C ARG A 103 8.14 -6.41 -28.83
N LYS A 104 9.01 -6.80 -29.76
CA LYS A 104 8.61 -7.53 -30.98
C LYS A 104 7.96 -8.87 -30.61
N TYR A 105 8.62 -9.68 -29.77
CA TYR A 105 8.08 -10.97 -29.33
C TYR A 105 6.70 -10.84 -28.68
N GLY A 106 6.53 -9.88 -27.77
CA GLY A 106 5.24 -9.65 -27.10
C GLY A 106 4.13 -9.20 -28.05
N GLY A 107 4.47 -8.48 -29.12
CA GLY A 107 3.52 -8.14 -30.20
C GLY A 107 3.14 -9.36 -31.03
N ASP A 108 4.11 -10.21 -31.37
CA ASP A 108 3.92 -11.42 -32.16
C ASP A 108 3.21 -12.55 -31.36
N HIS A 109 3.31 -12.52 -30.03
CA HIS A 109 2.80 -13.56 -29.11
C HIS A 109 1.95 -12.94 -27.99
N PRO A 110 0.72 -12.48 -28.30
CA PRO A 110 -0.15 -11.90 -27.29
C PRO A 110 -0.50 -12.94 -26.20
N LYS A 111 -0.45 -12.53 -24.93
CA LYS A 111 -0.80 -13.39 -23.79
C LYS A 111 -2.27 -13.75 -23.81
N VAL A 112 -2.57 -15.04 -23.85
CA VAL A 112 -3.91 -15.57 -23.54
C VAL A 112 -4.06 -15.62 -22.02
N MET A 113 -4.99 -14.83 -21.50
CA MET A 113 -5.26 -14.74 -20.07
C MET A 113 -6.01 -15.97 -19.59
N VAL A 114 -5.64 -16.48 -18.41
CA VAL A 114 -6.41 -17.53 -17.73
C VAL A 114 -7.70 -16.91 -17.22
N THR A 115 -8.82 -17.50 -17.62
CA THR A 115 -10.16 -16.99 -17.33
C THR A 115 -10.60 -17.29 -15.90
N ALA A 116 -11.57 -16.53 -15.40
CA ALA A 116 -12.18 -16.78 -14.10
C ALA A 116 -12.76 -18.20 -13.98
N ALA A 117 -13.42 -18.69 -15.04
CA ALA A 117 -13.98 -20.04 -15.10
C ALA A 117 -12.90 -21.14 -14.99
N GLU A 118 -11.74 -20.94 -15.62
CA GLU A 118 -10.61 -21.86 -15.48
C GLU A 118 -10.07 -21.88 -14.05
N TYR A 119 -9.99 -20.73 -13.37
CA TYR A 119 -9.60 -20.69 -11.96
C TYR A 119 -10.57 -21.45 -11.06
N ILE A 120 -11.88 -21.31 -11.28
CA ILE A 120 -12.91 -22.09 -10.56
C ILE A 120 -12.70 -23.59 -10.80
N LYS A 121 -12.43 -24.00 -12.04
CA LYS A 121 -12.16 -25.41 -12.37
C LYS A 121 -10.88 -25.93 -11.71
N MET A 122 -9.78 -25.16 -11.76
CA MET A 122 -8.50 -25.58 -11.19
C MET A 122 -8.58 -25.71 -9.66
N THR A 123 -9.30 -24.81 -9.00
CA THR A 123 -9.44 -24.77 -7.53
C THR A 123 -10.42 -25.81 -6.97
N ALA A 124 -11.16 -26.53 -7.82
CA ALA A 124 -11.97 -27.67 -7.39
C ALA A 124 -11.14 -28.76 -6.68
N ASN A 125 -9.83 -28.84 -6.97
CA ASN A 125 -8.88 -29.64 -6.20
C ASN A 125 -7.74 -28.73 -5.68
N CYS A 126 -7.86 -28.27 -4.44
CA CYS A 126 -6.89 -27.33 -3.85
C CYS A 126 -5.46 -27.89 -3.73
N THR A 127 -5.31 -29.19 -3.49
CA THR A 127 -3.99 -29.82 -3.46
C THR A 127 -3.34 -29.78 -4.85
N ALA A 128 -4.10 -30.14 -5.89
CA ALA A 128 -3.62 -30.05 -7.26
C ALA A 128 -3.34 -28.59 -7.67
N PHE A 129 -4.24 -27.66 -7.34
CA PHE A 129 -4.09 -26.23 -7.63
C PHE A 129 -2.79 -25.67 -7.01
N THR A 130 -2.59 -25.86 -5.71
CA THR A 130 -1.41 -25.34 -5.01
C THR A 130 -0.11 -25.95 -5.53
N GLN A 131 -0.10 -27.24 -5.88
CA GLN A 131 1.06 -27.91 -6.47
C GLN A 131 1.35 -27.48 -7.91
N GLN A 132 0.32 -27.37 -8.75
CA GLN A 132 0.44 -26.98 -10.16
C GLN A 132 0.82 -25.50 -10.30
N ARG A 133 0.19 -24.64 -9.49
CA ARG A 133 0.54 -23.21 -9.42
C ARG A 133 1.82 -22.96 -8.65
N LYS A 134 2.38 -23.96 -7.96
CA LYS A 134 3.66 -23.91 -7.23
C LYS A 134 3.65 -22.88 -6.09
N TYR A 135 2.60 -22.92 -5.27
CA TYR A 135 2.58 -22.14 -4.03
C TYR A 135 3.62 -22.67 -3.05
N LEU A 136 4.36 -21.76 -2.43
CA LEU A 136 5.33 -22.12 -1.41
C LEU A 136 4.60 -22.33 -0.07
N MET A 137 4.35 -23.61 0.26
CA MET A 137 3.54 -24.00 1.43
C MET A 137 4.34 -24.09 2.73
N ASN A 138 5.65 -23.87 2.69
CA ASN A 138 6.57 -23.94 3.83
C ASN A 138 7.30 -22.60 3.99
N ALA A 139 7.52 -22.16 5.23
CA ALA A 139 8.35 -20.98 5.48
C ALA A 139 9.80 -21.22 4.99
N VAL A 140 10.40 -20.19 4.37
CA VAL A 140 11.78 -20.24 3.87
C VAL A 140 12.80 -20.25 5.01
N SER A 141 12.54 -19.49 6.09
CA SER A 141 13.44 -19.37 7.23
C SER A 141 12.71 -19.35 8.58
N PRO A 142 13.38 -19.68 9.71
CA PRO A 142 12.83 -19.51 11.05
C PRO A 142 12.47 -18.06 11.38
N GLU A 143 13.24 -17.11 10.88
CA GLU A 143 12.99 -15.67 11.02
C GLU A 143 11.63 -15.30 10.43
N GLU A 144 11.37 -15.75 9.19
CA GLU A 144 10.08 -15.53 8.54
C GLU A 144 8.94 -16.24 9.24
N ARG A 145 9.15 -17.49 9.70
CA ARG A 145 8.15 -18.27 10.44
C ARG A 145 7.68 -17.54 11.71
N ASN A 146 8.56 -16.76 12.34
CA ASN A 146 8.31 -16.07 13.60
C ASN A 146 7.89 -14.59 13.43
N PHE A 147 7.83 -14.10 12.19
CA PHE A 147 7.45 -12.73 11.85
C PHE A 147 6.33 -12.72 10.80
N SER A 148 5.11 -12.99 11.25
CA SER A 148 3.92 -12.97 10.39
C SER A 148 3.58 -11.56 9.91
N LEU A 149 3.25 -11.44 8.63
CA LEU A 149 2.72 -10.23 8.00
C LEU A 149 1.23 -10.39 7.69
N ALA A 150 0.51 -9.27 7.64
CA ALA A 150 -0.87 -9.19 7.23
C ALA A 150 -1.00 -8.34 5.96
N PHE A 151 -1.67 -8.86 4.95
CA PHE A 151 -1.87 -8.20 3.66
C PHE A 151 -3.36 -7.94 3.42
N SER A 152 -3.67 -6.71 3.02
CA SER A 152 -4.94 -6.37 2.37
C SER A 152 -4.70 -6.32 0.86
N ILE A 153 -5.54 -6.97 0.05
CA ILE A 153 -5.44 -6.95 -1.41
C ILE A 153 -6.79 -6.52 -1.97
N LEU A 154 -6.83 -5.30 -2.53
CA LEU A 154 -8.02 -4.76 -3.17
C LEU A 154 -8.08 -5.18 -4.63
N VAL A 155 -9.16 -5.85 -5.02
CA VAL A 155 -9.37 -6.45 -6.33
C VAL A 155 -10.63 -5.88 -6.95
N PHE A 156 -10.52 -5.38 -8.18
CA PHE A 156 -11.70 -4.98 -8.97
C PHE A 156 -11.74 -5.64 -10.35
N LYS A 157 -10.64 -6.28 -10.77
CA LYS A 157 -10.48 -6.95 -12.07
C LYS A 157 -9.25 -7.87 -12.09
N ASP A 158 -9.08 -8.59 -13.20
CA ASP A 158 -7.88 -9.35 -13.57
C ASP A 158 -7.49 -10.43 -12.53
N VAL A 159 -8.24 -11.54 -12.51
CA VAL A 159 -8.03 -12.69 -11.60
C VAL A 159 -6.61 -13.24 -11.71
N GLU A 160 -6.12 -13.49 -12.93
CA GLU A 160 -4.78 -14.06 -13.12
C GLU A 160 -3.68 -13.17 -12.54
N GLN A 161 -3.76 -11.86 -12.73
CA GLN A 161 -2.74 -10.96 -12.20
C GLN A 161 -2.77 -10.93 -10.66
N THR A 162 -3.97 -10.91 -10.08
CA THR A 162 -4.16 -10.96 -8.63
C THR A 162 -3.64 -12.27 -8.05
N GLU A 163 -3.89 -13.40 -8.71
CA GLU A 163 -3.38 -14.71 -8.30
C GLU A 163 -1.85 -14.77 -8.40
N ARG A 164 -1.24 -14.22 -9.46
CA ARG A 164 0.23 -14.13 -9.58
C ARG A 164 0.83 -13.30 -8.44
N LEU A 165 0.21 -12.17 -8.10
CA LEU A 165 0.60 -11.35 -6.94
C LEU A 165 0.50 -12.16 -5.65
N LEU A 166 -0.66 -12.79 -5.39
CA LEU A 166 -0.89 -13.61 -4.19
C LEU A 166 0.18 -14.69 -4.08
N ARG A 167 0.44 -15.45 -5.16
CA ARG A 167 1.46 -16.49 -5.20
C ARG A 167 2.86 -15.97 -4.88
N ALA A 168 3.24 -14.80 -5.40
CA ALA A 168 4.56 -14.20 -5.15
C ALA A 168 4.74 -13.74 -3.70
N ILE A 169 3.66 -13.40 -2.99
CA ILE A 169 3.73 -12.95 -1.59
C ILE A 169 3.28 -14.00 -0.58
N TYR A 170 2.71 -15.12 -1.04
CA TYR A 170 2.12 -16.14 -0.19
C TYR A 170 3.17 -16.80 0.70
N GLN A 171 2.84 -16.91 1.98
CA GLN A 171 3.58 -17.68 2.98
C GLN A 171 2.57 -18.26 3.98
N PRO A 172 2.79 -19.49 4.48
CA PRO A 172 1.84 -20.17 5.36
C PRO A 172 1.64 -19.48 6.71
N GLN A 173 2.62 -18.69 7.18
CA GLN A 173 2.56 -17.97 8.45
C GLN A 173 1.95 -16.56 8.35
N ASN A 174 1.76 -16.02 7.15
CA ASN A 174 1.19 -14.69 6.93
C ASN A 174 -0.34 -14.76 6.85
N TYR A 175 -1.03 -13.62 6.75
CA TYR A 175 -2.49 -13.52 6.62
C TYR A 175 -2.86 -12.62 5.45
N TYR A 176 -3.90 -13.00 4.70
CA TYR A 176 -4.31 -12.31 3.49
C TYR A 176 -5.82 -12.07 3.49
N CYS A 177 -6.22 -10.81 3.53
CA CYS A 177 -7.59 -10.38 3.29
C CYS A 177 -7.70 -9.90 1.85
N ILE A 178 -8.60 -10.52 1.08
CA ILE A 178 -8.90 -10.13 -0.29
C ILE A 178 -10.24 -9.42 -0.28
N HIS A 179 -10.25 -8.13 -0.57
CA HIS A 179 -11.48 -7.40 -0.82
C HIS A 179 -11.74 -7.34 -2.32
N ILE A 180 -12.98 -7.64 -2.71
CA ILE A 180 -13.42 -7.57 -4.10
C ILE A 180 -14.45 -6.44 -4.19
N ASP A 181 -14.23 -5.48 -5.09
CA ASP A 181 -15.18 -4.39 -5.35
C ASP A 181 -16.55 -4.97 -5.70
N ALA A 182 -17.61 -4.49 -5.04
CA ALA A 182 -18.98 -4.97 -5.25
C ALA A 182 -19.47 -4.78 -6.69
N LYS A 183 -18.83 -3.90 -7.47
CA LYS A 183 -19.12 -3.67 -8.89
C LYS A 183 -18.46 -4.68 -9.82
N SER A 184 -17.54 -5.51 -9.32
CA SER A 184 -16.86 -6.49 -10.17
C SER A 184 -17.85 -7.55 -10.67
N PRO A 185 -17.68 -8.03 -11.91
CA PRO A 185 -18.44 -9.17 -12.42
C PRO A 185 -18.45 -10.36 -11.47
N ARG A 186 -19.56 -11.09 -11.42
CA ARG A 186 -19.78 -12.19 -10.49
C ARG A 186 -18.73 -13.28 -10.61
N GLU A 187 -18.23 -13.51 -11.82
CA GLU A 187 -17.20 -14.50 -12.13
C GLU A 187 -15.88 -14.18 -11.42
N ILE A 188 -15.55 -12.89 -11.23
CA ILE A 188 -14.37 -12.47 -10.46
C ILE A 188 -14.58 -12.78 -8.97
N HIS A 189 -15.77 -12.51 -8.44
CA HIS A 189 -16.10 -12.87 -7.05
C HIS A 189 -15.95 -14.38 -6.81
N ASP A 190 -16.56 -15.19 -7.66
CA ASP A 190 -16.56 -16.63 -7.51
C ASP A 190 -15.15 -17.23 -7.69
N ALA A 191 -14.38 -16.77 -8.68
CA ALA A 191 -13.01 -17.24 -8.90
C ALA A 191 -12.06 -16.86 -7.76
N MET A 192 -12.10 -15.62 -7.28
CA MET A 192 -11.25 -15.20 -6.16
C MET A 192 -11.64 -15.88 -4.86
N ALA A 193 -12.93 -16.12 -4.62
CA ALA A 193 -13.40 -16.90 -3.48
C ALA A 193 -12.92 -18.36 -3.56
N ALA A 194 -12.94 -18.97 -4.74
CA ALA A 194 -12.45 -20.32 -4.96
C ALA A 194 -10.93 -20.43 -4.73
N ILE A 195 -10.15 -19.45 -5.21
CA ILE A 195 -8.71 -19.36 -4.93
C ILE A 195 -8.45 -19.21 -3.42
N ALA A 196 -9.13 -18.27 -2.76
CA ALA A 196 -8.95 -18.05 -1.32
C ALA A 196 -9.30 -19.30 -0.50
N GLY A 197 -10.34 -20.04 -0.90
CA GLY A 197 -10.78 -21.28 -0.26
C GLY A 197 -9.73 -22.39 -0.23
N CYS A 198 -8.68 -22.30 -1.05
CA CYS A 198 -7.57 -23.27 -1.05
C CYS A 198 -6.51 -23.03 0.02
N PHE A 199 -6.62 -21.97 0.81
CA PHE A 199 -5.64 -21.64 1.85
C PHE A 199 -6.34 -21.35 3.18
N SER A 200 -5.76 -21.81 4.29
CA SER A 200 -6.33 -21.55 5.63
C SER A 200 -6.13 -20.12 6.12
N ASN A 201 -5.21 -19.38 5.50
CA ASN A 201 -4.77 -18.05 5.90
C ASN A 201 -5.07 -16.96 4.84
N VAL A 202 -5.82 -17.31 3.79
CA VAL A 202 -6.35 -16.38 2.79
C VAL A 202 -7.87 -16.38 2.91
N PHE A 203 -8.50 -15.21 2.92
CA PHE A 203 -9.94 -15.12 3.01
C PHE A 203 -10.49 -13.90 2.26
N ILE A 204 -11.73 -14.00 1.81
CA ILE A 204 -12.48 -12.86 1.27
C ILE A 204 -12.97 -11.99 2.44
N SER A 205 -12.87 -10.68 2.28
CA SER A 205 -13.32 -9.69 3.26
C SER A 205 -14.77 -9.93 3.68
N SER A 206 -15.11 -9.60 4.94
CA SER A 206 -16.45 -9.81 5.49
C SER A 206 -17.52 -8.98 4.80
N ARG A 207 -17.11 -7.86 4.19
CA ARG A 207 -17.95 -6.93 3.45
C ARG A 207 -17.28 -6.58 2.13
N SER A 208 -18.07 -6.59 1.06
CA SER A 208 -17.71 -6.03 -0.24
C SER A 208 -18.27 -4.61 -0.31
N ILE A 209 -17.45 -3.67 -0.79
CA ILE A 209 -17.78 -2.25 -0.85
C ILE A 209 -17.85 -1.85 -2.32
N GLN A 210 -18.84 -1.05 -2.66
CA GLN A 210 -18.95 -0.44 -3.97
C GLN A 210 -17.99 0.76 -4.03
N VAL A 211 -16.85 0.63 -4.72
CA VAL A 211 -15.79 1.65 -4.63
C VAL A 211 -15.97 2.74 -5.68
N HIS A 212 -16.32 3.95 -5.26
CA HIS A 212 -16.38 5.15 -6.09
C HIS A 212 -15.08 5.94 -5.95
N TRP A 213 -14.45 6.26 -7.08
CA TRP A 213 -13.18 6.97 -7.07
C TRP A 213 -13.31 8.34 -6.39
N ALA A 214 -12.28 8.72 -5.63
CA ALA A 214 -12.18 9.98 -4.89
C ALA A 214 -13.21 10.19 -3.76
N THR A 215 -13.97 9.17 -3.38
CA THR A 215 -14.85 9.19 -2.20
C THR A 215 -14.30 8.33 -1.06
N PHE A 216 -14.95 8.38 0.11
CA PHE A 216 -14.59 7.56 1.28
C PHE A 216 -14.59 6.05 1.01
N SER A 217 -15.38 5.60 0.04
CA SER A 217 -15.43 4.20 -0.37
C SER A 217 -14.12 3.64 -0.92
N VAL A 218 -13.13 4.48 -1.26
CA VAL A 218 -11.76 4.03 -1.59
C VAL A 218 -11.01 3.53 -0.34
N LEU A 219 -11.27 4.15 0.82
CA LEU A 219 -10.66 3.81 2.10
C LEU A 219 -11.39 2.66 2.81
N GLU A 220 -12.71 2.58 2.68
CA GLU A 220 -13.54 1.57 3.36
C GLU A 220 -13.06 0.12 3.22
N PRO A 221 -12.68 -0.38 2.02
CA PRO A 221 -12.12 -1.72 1.86
C PRO A 221 -10.94 -2.03 2.78
N GLU A 222 -10.05 -1.05 2.98
CA GLU A 222 -8.90 -1.20 3.86
C GLU A 222 -9.32 -1.31 5.32
N LEU A 223 -10.31 -0.51 5.74
CA LEU A 223 -10.86 -0.57 7.10
C LEU A 223 -11.55 -1.92 7.37
N VAL A 224 -12.26 -2.47 6.37
CA VAL A 224 -12.85 -3.81 6.45
C VAL A 224 -11.75 -4.86 6.59
N CYS A 225 -10.74 -4.86 5.71
CA CYS A 225 -9.66 -5.84 5.80
C CYS A 225 -8.83 -5.70 7.07
N MET A 226 -8.57 -4.47 7.54
CA MET A 226 -7.95 -4.23 8.85
C MET A 226 -8.74 -4.89 9.97
N ARG A 227 -10.08 -4.75 9.98
CA ARG A 227 -10.95 -5.36 11.00
C ARG A 227 -10.92 -6.89 10.95
N ASP A 228 -10.99 -7.47 9.75
CA ASP A 228 -10.97 -8.93 9.60
C ASP A 228 -9.60 -9.51 9.98
N LEU A 229 -8.51 -8.87 9.55
CA LEU A 229 -7.14 -9.26 9.90
C LEU A 229 -6.86 -9.07 11.39
N TRP A 230 -7.43 -8.05 12.03
CA TRP A 230 -7.26 -7.77 13.46
C TRP A 230 -7.62 -8.95 14.35
N SER A 231 -8.60 -9.77 13.93
CA SER A 231 -9.00 -10.98 14.65
C SER A 231 -7.86 -12.01 14.83
N TYR A 232 -6.81 -11.94 14.00
CA TYR A 232 -5.61 -12.75 14.12
C TYR A 232 -4.54 -12.01 14.94
N PRO A 233 -4.06 -12.56 16.07
CA PRO A 233 -3.20 -11.81 16.98
C PRO A 233 -1.70 -11.83 16.63
N ARG A 234 -1.26 -12.73 15.73
CA ARG A 234 0.17 -13.06 15.57
C ARG A 234 0.95 -12.17 14.59
N TRP A 235 0.26 -11.50 13.67
CA TRP A 235 0.95 -10.66 12.68
C TRP A 235 1.48 -9.36 13.30
N ARG A 236 2.57 -8.84 12.73
CA ARG A 236 3.28 -7.67 13.28
C ARG A 236 3.05 -6.40 12.48
N TYR A 237 2.97 -6.53 11.16
CA TYR A 237 2.76 -5.42 10.24
C TYR A 237 1.61 -5.72 9.27
N PHE A 238 0.85 -4.67 9.00
CA PHE A 238 -0.16 -4.61 7.95
C PHE A 238 0.41 -3.88 6.74
N ILE A 239 0.21 -4.45 5.55
CA ILE A 239 0.61 -3.87 4.26
C ILE A 239 -0.59 -3.97 3.31
N ASN A 240 -1.08 -2.84 2.81
CA ASN A 240 -2.15 -2.87 1.83
C ASN A 240 -1.63 -2.80 0.40
N LEU A 241 -2.30 -3.56 -0.46
CA LEU A 241 -1.99 -3.74 -1.87
C LEU A 241 -3.25 -3.56 -2.73
N THR A 242 -3.04 -3.37 -4.03
CA THR A 242 -4.07 -3.59 -5.06
C THR A 242 -3.66 -4.77 -5.95
N GLY A 243 -4.61 -5.39 -6.65
CA GLY A 243 -4.33 -6.49 -7.60
C GLY A 243 -3.42 -6.11 -8.78
N GLN A 244 -2.99 -4.84 -8.88
CA GLN A 244 -2.19 -4.30 -9.97
C GLN A 244 -0.72 -4.05 -9.60
N GLU A 245 -0.26 -4.69 -8.53
CA GLU A 245 1.05 -4.45 -7.94
C GLU A 245 1.96 -5.68 -8.03
N TRP A 246 3.25 -5.47 -7.77
CA TRP A 246 4.23 -6.55 -7.73
C TRP A 246 5.28 -6.32 -6.63
N PRO A 247 5.70 -7.38 -5.91
CA PRO A 247 6.77 -7.28 -4.91
C PRO A 247 8.14 -7.03 -5.56
N LEU A 248 8.88 -6.05 -5.03
CA LEU A 248 10.29 -5.81 -5.38
C LEU A 248 11.27 -6.51 -4.43
N LYS A 249 10.73 -7.00 -3.31
CA LYS A 249 11.41 -7.67 -2.20
C LYS A 249 10.73 -9.01 -1.94
N THR A 250 11.50 -10.02 -1.59
CA THR A 250 10.97 -11.33 -1.17
C THR A 250 10.35 -11.23 0.22
N ASN A 251 9.61 -12.24 0.67
CA ASN A 251 9.08 -12.24 2.04
C ASN A 251 10.20 -12.14 3.09
N GLY A 252 11.31 -12.87 2.91
CA GLY A 252 12.49 -12.78 3.76
C GLY A 252 13.11 -11.38 3.80
N ASP A 253 13.18 -10.69 2.65
CA ASP A 253 13.60 -9.29 2.60
C ASP A 253 12.63 -8.38 3.38
N LEU A 254 11.30 -8.54 3.19
CA LEU A 254 10.28 -7.76 3.92
C LEU A 254 10.40 -7.94 5.43
N VAL A 255 10.57 -9.18 5.91
CA VAL A 255 10.77 -9.49 7.33
C VAL A 255 12.01 -8.79 7.87
N LYS A 256 13.14 -8.81 7.14
CA LYS A 256 14.37 -8.10 7.55
C LYS A 256 14.17 -6.59 7.61
N ILE A 257 13.53 -6.00 6.59
CA ILE A 257 13.22 -4.56 6.53
C ILE A 257 12.36 -4.15 7.74
N LEU A 258 11.23 -4.84 7.95
CA LEU A 258 10.26 -4.48 8.99
C LEU A 258 10.76 -4.80 10.40
N THR A 259 11.67 -5.78 10.54
CA THR A 259 12.42 -5.98 11.78
C THR A 259 13.35 -4.78 12.06
N ALA A 260 14.05 -4.27 11.05
CA ALA A 260 14.91 -3.10 11.19
C ALA A 260 14.13 -1.82 11.51
N TYR A 261 12.86 -1.72 11.09
CA TYR A 261 11.99 -0.59 11.46
C TYR A 261 11.62 -0.58 12.95
N ASN A 262 11.77 -1.71 13.66
CA ASN A 262 11.59 -1.84 15.11
C ASN A 262 10.31 -1.17 15.64
N GLY A 263 9.17 -1.44 14.99
CA GLY A 263 7.85 -0.88 15.36
C GLY A 263 7.51 0.46 14.69
N GLY A 264 8.43 1.05 13.92
CA GLY A 264 8.16 2.24 13.13
C GLY A 264 7.22 1.98 11.95
N ASN A 265 6.38 2.96 11.63
CA ASN A 265 5.48 2.94 10.48
C ASN A 265 6.13 3.58 9.24
N ASP A 266 5.88 3.01 8.07
CA ASP A 266 6.23 3.59 6.76
C ASP A 266 4.96 4.13 6.09
N VAL A 267 4.72 5.42 6.33
CA VAL A 267 3.56 6.17 5.85
C VAL A 267 4.06 7.45 5.20
N GLU A 268 3.72 7.64 3.93
CA GLU A 268 3.98 8.91 3.25
C GLU A 268 3.15 10.02 3.88
N GLY A 269 3.75 11.19 4.14
CA GLY A 269 2.98 12.34 4.57
C GLY A 269 3.72 13.66 4.42
N SER A 270 2.95 14.70 4.12
CA SER A 270 3.42 16.08 4.14
C SER A 270 2.31 17.02 4.58
N VAL A 271 2.54 17.74 5.67
CA VAL A 271 1.62 18.78 6.16
C VAL A 271 1.60 19.94 5.17
N LYS A 272 2.75 20.25 4.55
CA LYS A 272 2.88 21.32 3.55
C LYS A 272 2.05 21.06 2.28
N ARG A 273 1.84 19.80 1.92
CA ARG A 273 1.01 19.42 0.76
C ARG A 273 -0.46 19.20 1.13
N SER A 274 -0.86 19.42 2.38
CA SER A 274 -2.27 19.38 2.75
C SER A 274 -3.04 20.42 1.94
N ASP A 275 -4.19 20.01 1.40
CA ASP A 275 -5.00 20.83 0.50
C ASP A 275 -6.38 21.09 1.13
N PRO A 276 -6.62 22.30 1.66
CA PRO A 276 -7.90 22.65 2.27
C PRO A 276 -9.10 22.47 1.37
N GLU A 277 -8.96 22.60 0.05
CA GLU A 277 -10.10 22.47 -0.85
C GLU A 277 -10.66 21.04 -0.83
N ARG A 278 -9.85 20.03 -0.49
CA ARG A 278 -10.31 18.64 -0.34
C ARG A 278 -11.29 18.41 0.81
N TYR A 279 -11.27 19.26 1.83
CA TYR A 279 -12.02 19.01 3.08
C TYR A 279 -12.76 20.23 3.64
N LYS A 280 -12.72 21.38 2.94
CA LYS A 280 -13.46 22.59 3.30
C LYS A 280 -14.94 22.52 2.95
N TYR A 281 -15.30 21.71 1.95
CA TYR A 281 -16.68 21.47 1.51
C TYR A 281 -17.01 19.99 1.60
N SER A 282 -18.30 19.67 1.65
CA SER A 282 -18.77 18.30 1.48
C SER A 282 -18.72 17.93 0.01
N TYR A 283 -18.52 16.66 -0.27
CA TYR A 283 -18.41 16.12 -1.62
C TYR A 283 -19.33 14.90 -1.76
N THR A 284 -20.17 14.94 -2.77
CA THR A 284 -20.92 13.76 -3.24
C THR A 284 -20.38 13.42 -4.63
N GLU A 285 -19.51 12.43 -4.70
CA GLU A 285 -18.70 12.13 -5.89
C GLU A 285 -17.91 13.35 -6.39
N LEU A 286 -18.29 13.93 -7.54
CA LEU A 286 -17.64 15.11 -8.13
C LEU A 286 -18.39 16.42 -7.85
N THR A 287 -19.50 16.37 -7.11
CA THR A 287 -20.32 17.54 -6.78
C THR A 287 -19.89 18.14 -5.45
N ILE A 288 -19.57 19.44 -5.48
CA ILE A 288 -19.26 20.24 -4.30
C ILE A 288 -20.58 20.60 -3.61
N GLY A 289 -20.67 20.24 -2.33
CA GLY A 289 -21.78 20.58 -1.45
C GLY A 289 -21.49 21.78 -0.57
N GLU A 290 -22.07 21.75 0.63
CA GLU A 290 -21.97 22.84 1.59
C GLU A 290 -20.59 22.91 2.26
N LYS A 291 -20.30 24.08 2.85
CA LYS A 291 -19.07 24.26 3.64
C LYS A 291 -19.12 23.37 4.89
N LYS A 292 -18.12 22.51 5.06
CA LYS A 292 -18.03 21.61 6.22
C LYS A 292 -17.73 22.38 7.50
N THR A 293 -18.20 21.82 8.60
CA THR A 293 -17.74 22.24 9.92
C THR A 293 -16.24 21.95 10.05
N PRO A 294 -15.44 22.90 10.56
CA PRO A 294 -14.01 22.67 10.78
C PRO A 294 -13.78 21.45 11.66
N LEU A 295 -12.70 20.72 11.40
CA LEU A 295 -12.31 19.57 12.21
C LEU A 295 -12.08 19.99 13.66
N LYS A 296 -12.94 19.53 14.58
CA LYS A 296 -12.84 19.77 16.03
C LYS A 296 -12.09 18.65 16.76
N LEU A 297 -11.23 17.93 16.05
CA LEU A 297 -10.38 16.88 16.60
C LEU A 297 -8.93 17.36 16.57
N ASP A 298 -8.14 16.92 17.55
CA ASP A 298 -6.71 17.23 17.63
C ASP A 298 -5.92 16.33 16.66
N VAL A 299 -6.19 16.51 15.36
CA VAL A 299 -5.60 15.77 14.25
C VAL A 299 -5.00 16.76 13.27
N THR A 300 -3.71 16.58 12.97
CA THR A 300 -3.00 17.35 11.95
C THR A 300 -3.31 16.80 10.57
N LEU A 301 -4.11 17.55 9.79
CA LEU A 301 -4.43 17.21 8.41
C LEU A 301 -3.16 17.19 7.55
N THR A 302 -2.89 16.03 6.98
CA THR A 302 -1.64 15.72 6.27
C THR A 302 -1.97 14.99 4.98
N LYS A 303 -1.43 15.46 3.84
CA LYS A 303 -1.54 14.73 2.57
C LYS A 303 -0.52 13.59 2.51
N GLY A 304 -0.94 12.41 2.11
CA GLY A 304 -0.11 11.23 1.94
C GLY A 304 -0.63 10.26 0.88
N SER A 305 -0.12 9.04 0.90
CA SER A 305 -0.56 7.92 0.06
C SER A 305 -1.48 7.00 0.85
N VAL A 306 -2.49 6.43 0.17
CA VAL A 306 -3.34 5.37 0.73
C VAL A 306 -2.56 4.09 1.05
N HIS A 307 -1.45 3.84 0.35
CA HIS A 307 -0.62 2.66 0.59
C HIS A 307 0.31 2.90 1.78
N VAL A 308 0.39 1.95 2.69
CA VAL A 308 1.15 2.04 3.94
C VAL A 308 1.77 0.69 4.34
N ALA A 309 2.80 0.73 5.17
CA ALA A 309 3.24 -0.42 5.96
C ALA A 309 3.28 -0.01 7.44
N VAL A 310 2.34 -0.50 8.23
CA VAL A 310 2.09 -0.03 9.60
C VAL A 310 2.07 -1.19 10.59
N GLN A 311 2.56 -0.94 11.80
CA GLN A 311 2.55 -1.97 12.84
C GLN A 311 1.14 -2.28 13.34
N ARG A 312 0.95 -3.46 13.94
CA ARG A 312 -0.35 -3.90 14.47
C ARG A 312 -0.99 -2.89 15.43
N GLY A 313 -0.22 -2.24 16.30
CA GLY A 313 -0.75 -1.21 17.21
C GLY A 313 -1.34 0.02 16.50
N TYR A 314 -0.87 0.35 15.30
CA TYR A 314 -1.47 1.42 14.50
C TYR A 314 -2.86 1.01 13.99
N VAL A 315 -3.00 -0.24 13.51
CA VAL A 315 -4.30 -0.79 13.08
C VAL A 315 -5.28 -0.86 14.24
N ASP A 316 -4.81 -1.23 15.44
CA ASP A 316 -5.63 -1.18 16.67
C ASP A 316 -6.23 0.21 16.89
N PHE A 317 -5.39 1.24 16.81
CA PHE A 317 -5.80 2.63 16.96
C PHE A 317 -6.83 3.03 15.91
N VAL A 318 -6.59 2.66 14.64
CA VAL A 318 -7.52 2.94 13.53
C VAL A 318 -8.91 2.37 13.82
N LEU A 319 -8.98 1.15 14.35
CA LEU A 319 -10.25 0.42 14.53
C LEU A 319 -10.98 0.75 15.83
N HIS A 320 -10.27 1.04 16.91
CA HIS A 320 -10.86 1.10 18.26
C HIS A 320 -10.74 2.47 18.93
N ASN A 321 -9.92 3.40 18.42
CA ASN A 321 -9.79 4.71 19.04
C ASN A 321 -10.98 5.62 18.67
N PRO A 322 -11.64 6.27 19.65
CA PRO A 322 -12.75 7.19 19.39
C PRO A 322 -12.39 8.38 18.50
N ILE A 323 -11.15 8.89 18.58
CA ILE A 323 -10.68 9.98 17.71
C ILE A 323 -10.60 9.49 16.26
N SER A 324 -10.06 8.29 16.02
CA SER A 324 -10.02 7.69 14.68
C SER A 324 -11.43 7.51 14.11
N THR A 325 -12.36 7.02 14.92
CA THR A 325 -13.76 6.81 14.49
C THR A 325 -14.42 8.14 14.10
N LYS A 326 -14.33 9.16 14.95
CA LYS A 326 -14.86 10.51 14.64
C LYS A 326 -14.15 11.14 13.44
N PHE A 327 -12.87 10.84 13.24
CA PHE A 327 -12.13 11.34 12.09
C PHE A 327 -12.59 10.68 10.78
N GLN A 328 -12.87 9.37 10.79
CA GLN A 328 -13.50 8.67 9.66
C GLN A 328 -14.86 9.27 9.33
N GLU A 329 -15.71 9.48 10.34
CA GLU A 329 -17.03 10.12 10.17
C GLU A 329 -16.91 11.51 9.53
N TRP A 330 -15.95 12.32 9.99
CA TRP A 330 -15.74 13.65 9.44
C TRP A 330 -15.18 13.64 8.00
N LEU A 331 -14.38 12.62 7.65
CA LEU A 331 -13.82 12.45 6.30
C LEU A 331 -14.80 11.85 5.28
N ASN A 332 -15.93 11.30 5.73
CA ASN A 332 -16.84 10.49 4.90
C ASN A 332 -17.31 11.20 3.60
N ASP A 333 -17.54 12.50 3.69
CA ASP A 333 -17.98 13.39 2.62
C ASP A 333 -16.88 14.37 2.21
N THR A 334 -15.60 13.98 2.31
CA THR A 334 -14.46 14.78 1.80
C THR A 334 -13.93 14.22 0.48
N TRP A 335 -13.17 15.03 -0.25
CA TRP A 335 -12.57 14.63 -1.53
C TRP A 335 -11.23 13.93 -1.34
N ILE A 336 -11.11 12.70 -1.87
CA ILE A 336 -9.91 11.85 -1.78
C ILE A 336 -9.43 11.66 -0.32
N PRO A 337 -10.31 11.14 0.58
CA PRO A 337 -9.99 10.98 2.00
C PRO A 337 -8.92 9.92 2.25
N ASP A 338 -8.74 8.97 1.33
CA ASP A 338 -7.73 7.91 1.38
C ASP A 338 -6.30 8.47 1.34
N GLU A 339 -6.09 9.62 0.67
CA GLU A 339 -4.82 10.37 0.68
C GLU A 339 -4.67 11.32 1.89
N THR A 340 -5.59 11.27 2.86
CA THR A 340 -5.57 12.12 4.06
C THR A 340 -5.57 11.30 5.35
N PHE A 341 -6.29 10.17 5.37
CA PHE A 341 -6.59 9.44 6.60
C PHE A 341 -5.33 8.89 7.31
N PHE A 342 -4.60 7.97 6.65
CA PHE A 342 -3.47 7.30 7.31
C PHE A 342 -2.34 8.25 7.67
N SER A 343 -2.02 9.17 6.76
CA SER A 343 -1.01 10.19 6.96
C SER A 343 -1.36 11.09 8.15
N SER A 344 -2.58 11.59 8.25
CA SER A 344 -2.97 12.48 9.34
C SER A 344 -2.87 11.80 10.71
N LEU A 345 -3.33 10.55 10.84
CA LEU A 345 -3.17 9.79 12.08
C LEU A 345 -1.69 9.54 12.43
N ASN A 346 -0.85 9.26 11.43
CA ASN A 346 0.58 8.99 11.64
C ASN A 346 1.42 10.25 11.91
N HIS A 347 0.92 11.44 11.57
CA HIS A 347 1.63 12.72 11.69
C HIS A 347 1.09 13.61 12.82
N SER A 348 0.16 13.09 13.64
CA SER A 348 -0.42 13.79 14.79
C SER A 348 0.20 13.30 16.12
N PRO A 349 1.32 13.89 16.58
CA PRO A 349 2.05 13.42 17.76
C PRO A 349 1.26 13.40 19.07
N GLN A 350 0.29 14.31 19.20
CA GLN A 350 -0.65 14.38 20.32
C GLN A 350 -1.46 13.08 20.51
N LEU A 351 -1.70 12.32 19.42
CA LEU A 351 -2.51 11.10 19.44
C LEU A 351 -1.73 9.90 19.97
N LYS A 352 -0.39 9.98 19.97
CA LYS A 352 0.53 8.91 20.39
C LYS A 352 0.22 7.57 19.74
N VAL A 353 -0.14 7.59 18.45
CA VAL A 353 -0.43 6.37 17.69
C VAL A 353 0.82 5.48 17.67
N PRO A 354 0.72 4.16 17.91
CA PRO A 354 1.88 3.29 17.87
C PRO A 354 2.65 3.37 16.55
N GLY A 355 3.97 3.61 16.64
CA GLY A 355 4.87 3.67 15.48
C GLY A 355 4.82 4.98 14.71
N ALA A 356 3.95 5.91 15.13
CA ALA A 356 3.79 7.21 14.51
C ALA A 356 4.86 8.20 14.99
N TYR A 357 4.84 9.38 14.38
CA TYR A 357 5.65 10.51 14.82
C TYR A 357 5.18 11.02 16.19
N LEU A 358 6.09 11.21 17.15
CA LEU A 358 5.79 11.67 18.52
C LEU A 358 6.14 13.14 18.81
N GLY A 359 6.56 13.90 17.81
CA GLY A 359 6.97 15.29 18.02
C GLY A 359 8.47 15.43 18.21
N LYS A 360 8.94 16.69 18.30
CA LYS A 360 10.37 16.99 18.35
C LYS A 360 10.97 16.53 19.70
N SER A 361 12.02 15.71 19.64
CA SER A 361 13.12 15.87 20.61
C SER A 361 14.01 17.01 20.10
N LEU A 362 13.91 18.19 20.72
CA LEU A 362 14.71 19.38 20.35
C LEU A 362 16.23 19.22 20.58
N ASN A 363 16.71 18.06 21.02
CA ASN A 363 18.14 17.84 21.29
C ASN A 363 18.90 17.17 20.15
N HIS A 364 18.23 16.79 19.06
CA HIS A 364 18.89 16.30 17.85
C HIS A 364 18.37 17.03 16.61
N SER A 365 18.64 18.33 16.52
CA SER A 365 18.82 18.95 15.21
C SER A 365 19.99 18.25 14.54
N PRO A 366 19.82 17.53 13.43
CA PRO A 366 20.96 17.16 12.62
C PRO A 366 21.44 18.49 12.02
N GLN A 367 22.50 19.07 12.57
CA GLN A 367 23.36 19.91 11.75
C GLN A 367 24.00 18.98 10.70
N LEU A 368 23.23 18.62 9.68
CA LEU A 368 23.77 17.93 8.51
C LEU A 368 24.55 18.99 7.74
N LYS A 369 25.87 19.03 7.97
CA LYS A 369 26.80 19.61 7.00
C LYS A 369 26.68 18.78 5.73
N VAL A 370 25.84 19.20 4.80
CA VAL A 370 25.88 18.69 3.43
C VAL A 370 27.11 19.30 2.78
N ALA A 371 28.20 18.55 2.69
CA ALA A 371 29.30 18.91 1.81
C ALA A 371 28.80 18.82 0.36
N GLY A 372 28.74 19.96 -0.32
CA GLY A 372 28.43 20.02 -1.76
C GLY A 372 26.97 20.27 -2.11
N ALA A 373 26.39 21.39 -1.66
CA ALA A 373 25.30 22.02 -2.38
C ALA A 373 25.80 23.35 -2.94
N TYR A 374 25.88 23.45 -4.27
CA TYR A 374 26.19 24.66 -5.01
C TYR A 374 25.22 25.78 -4.58
N LEU A 375 25.70 26.70 -3.76
CA LEU A 375 25.04 27.96 -3.45
C LEU A 375 25.62 29.03 -4.37
N GLY A 376 24.78 29.50 -5.29
CA GLY A 376 25.02 30.71 -6.07
C GLY A 376 25.32 31.89 -5.15
N LYS A 377 26.36 32.63 -5.52
CA LYS A 377 26.89 33.80 -4.83
C LYS A 377 25.82 34.85 -4.57
N SER A 378 25.80 35.39 -3.35
CA SER A 378 25.71 36.84 -3.14
C SER A 378 26.49 37.20 -1.87
N LEU A 379 27.51 38.03 -2.06
CA LEU A 379 28.37 38.61 -1.04
C LEU A 379 27.65 39.82 -0.43
N ASN A 380 27.72 39.98 0.90
CA ASN A 380 28.18 41.24 1.48
C ASN A 380 28.55 41.11 2.97
N HIS A 381 29.77 41.60 3.20
CA HIS A 381 30.60 41.88 4.38
C HIS A 381 30.01 42.09 5.80
N SER A 382 30.72 41.43 6.74
CA SER A 382 31.42 41.98 7.93
C SER A 382 30.74 42.03 9.32
N PRO A 383 31.55 41.93 10.41
CA PRO A 383 31.21 41.19 11.63
C PRO A 383 31.09 42.06 12.89
N ILE A 384 30.29 41.63 13.89
CA ILE A 384 30.36 42.18 15.25
C ILE A 384 30.27 41.06 16.31
N SER A 385 31.03 41.34 17.35
CA SER A 385 31.56 40.59 18.49
C SER A 385 30.56 40.03 19.53
N SER A 386 31.06 39.00 20.21
CA SER A 386 30.95 38.70 21.65
C SER A 386 29.61 38.93 22.37
N LEU A 387 29.00 37.84 22.85
CA LEU A 387 28.30 37.87 24.13
C LEU A 387 28.50 36.54 24.87
N GLN A 388 29.19 36.62 26.01
CA GLN A 388 29.29 35.57 27.02
C GLN A 388 27.93 35.40 27.71
N LEU A 389 27.51 34.16 27.97
CA LEU A 389 26.56 33.87 29.05
C LEU A 389 27.08 32.70 29.89
N LYS A 390 27.36 33.00 31.16
CA LYS A 390 27.75 32.08 32.22
C LYS A 390 26.55 31.21 32.63
N VAL A 391 26.79 29.91 32.83
CA VAL A 391 25.89 29.02 33.58
C VAL A 391 26.71 28.36 34.69
N PRO A 392 26.41 28.58 35.99
CA PRO A 392 27.02 27.83 37.08
C PRO A 392 26.11 26.69 37.54
N GLY A 393 26.71 25.56 37.92
CA GLY A 393 26.06 24.55 38.76
C GLY A 393 26.24 23.11 38.29
N ALA A 394 27.42 22.55 38.53
CA ALA A 394 27.68 21.12 38.49
C ALA A 394 27.11 20.45 39.75
N TYR A 395 26.46 19.29 39.59
CA TYR A 395 26.36 18.30 40.65
C TYR A 395 26.66 16.90 40.09
N LEU A 396 27.78 16.37 40.57
CA LEU A 396 28.22 14.97 40.47
C LEU A 396 27.49 14.15 41.54
N GLY A 397 26.84 13.06 41.12
CA GLY A 397 26.20 12.08 42.01
C GLY A 397 26.42 10.66 41.50
N LYS A 398 26.89 9.78 42.39
CA LYS A 398 27.58 8.52 42.14
C LYS A 398 26.66 7.36 41.72
N SER A 399 27.29 6.44 40.99
CA SER A 399 26.87 5.06 40.67
C SER A 399 26.50 4.23 41.90
N LEU A 400 25.43 3.44 41.78
CA LEU A 400 25.21 2.20 42.54
C LEU A 400 24.62 1.14 41.62
N ASN A 401 25.39 0.06 41.44
CA ASN A 401 25.01 -1.19 40.80
C ASN A 401 24.13 -2.02 41.75
N HIS A 402 22.95 -2.45 41.30
CA HIS A 402 22.35 -3.76 41.59
C HIS A 402 21.06 -3.92 40.78
N SER A 403 21.06 -4.83 39.79
CA SER A 403 19.84 -5.27 39.10
C SER A 403 19.64 -6.76 39.33
N PRO A 404 18.57 -7.21 40.02
CA PRO A 404 18.11 -8.57 39.89
C PRO A 404 17.33 -8.70 38.57
N GLN A 405 17.66 -9.72 37.77
CA GLN A 405 16.96 -10.04 36.54
C GLN A 405 15.52 -10.46 36.83
N LEU A 406 14.55 -9.65 36.41
CA LEU A 406 13.14 -10.04 36.36
C LEU A 406 12.83 -10.60 34.97
N LYS A 407 12.78 -11.93 34.84
CA LYS A 407 12.15 -12.58 33.67
C LYS A 407 10.63 -12.47 33.84
N VAL A 408 9.96 -11.79 32.92
CA VAL A 408 8.49 -11.76 32.85
C VAL A 408 8.04 -12.27 31.46
N PRO A 409 7.14 -13.26 31.38
CA PRO A 409 6.60 -13.74 30.11
C PRO A 409 5.75 -12.67 29.39
N GLY A 410 5.97 -12.50 28.09
CA GLY A 410 5.40 -11.44 27.25
C GLY A 410 3.95 -11.63 26.79
N ALA A 411 3.03 -11.85 27.73
CA ALA A 411 1.59 -11.73 27.48
C ALA A 411 0.95 -11.03 28.67
N TYR A 412 -0.04 -10.18 28.42
CA TYR A 412 -0.82 -9.43 29.41
C TYR A 412 -0.19 -8.13 29.96
N LEU A 413 -0.12 -7.09 29.11
CA LEU A 413 -0.11 -5.69 29.57
C LEU A 413 -0.77 -4.75 28.54
N GLY A 414 -1.87 -5.22 27.93
CA GLY A 414 -2.59 -4.53 26.84
C GLY A 414 -3.84 -3.76 27.26
N LYS A 415 -4.06 -3.48 28.54
CA LYS A 415 -5.17 -2.63 28.99
C LYS A 415 -4.69 -1.69 30.09
N SER A 416 -4.80 -0.38 29.86
CA SER A 416 -4.69 0.72 30.84
C SER A 416 -3.37 1.49 31.01
N LEU A 417 -2.39 1.46 30.10
CA LEU A 417 -1.19 2.33 30.23
C LEU A 417 -0.98 3.40 29.14
N ASN A 418 -1.91 3.56 28.19
CA ASN A 418 -1.70 4.43 27.02
C ASN A 418 -1.93 5.95 27.24
N HIS A 419 -2.13 6.42 28.47
CA HIS A 419 -2.39 7.84 28.76
C HIS A 419 -1.42 8.41 29.80
N SER A 420 -0.11 8.37 29.51
CA SER A 420 0.86 9.20 30.23
C SER A 420 1.80 9.93 29.27
N PRO A 421 2.14 11.22 29.49
CA PRO A 421 3.16 11.95 28.73
C PRO A 421 4.57 11.33 28.83
N HIS A 422 4.78 10.45 29.80
CA HIS A 422 6.06 9.80 30.08
C HIS A 422 6.22 8.42 29.41
N LEU A 423 5.16 7.84 28.81
CA LEU A 423 5.27 6.53 28.16
C LEU A 423 5.86 6.65 26.75
N LYS A 424 7.12 6.27 26.66
CA LYS A 424 7.88 5.97 25.44
C LYS A 424 7.20 4.83 24.68
N VAL A 425 6.36 5.15 23.68
CA VAL A 425 5.72 4.14 22.81
C VAL A 425 6.78 3.54 21.88
N PRO A 426 7.14 2.24 21.98
CA PRO A 426 8.18 1.65 21.16
C PRO A 426 7.88 1.78 19.65
N GLY A 427 8.92 2.05 18.87
CA GLY A 427 8.85 2.27 17.42
C GLY A 427 8.43 3.67 16.99
N ALA A 428 8.03 4.53 17.93
CA ALA A 428 7.61 5.88 17.58
C ALA A 428 8.77 6.77 17.10
N TYR A 429 8.54 7.54 16.05
CA TYR A 429 9.55 8.37 15.39
C TYR A 429 9.70 9.77 16.01
N LEU A 430 10.93 10.25 16.16
CA LEU A 430 11.29 11.49 16.87
C LEU A 430 11.85 12.60 15.96
N GLY A 431 11.99 12.33 14.65
CA GLY A 431 12.58 13.26 13.68
C GLY A 431 11.57 14.10 12.90
N VAL A 432 11.96 14.71 11.78
CA VAL A 432 11.05 15.56 10.98
C VAL A 432 9.89 14.73 10.41
N PRO A 433 8.61 15.11 10.64
CA PRO A 433 7.45 14.32 10.23
C PRO A 433 7.31 14.20 8.71
N GLU A 434 7.71 15.24 7.97
CA GLU A 434 7.61 15.28 6.51
C GLU A 434 8.40 14.16 5.83
N THR A 435 7.78 13.44 4.90
CA THR A 435 8.48 12.56 3.96
C THR A 435 9.50 13.37 3.17
N HIS A 436 10.70 12.80 3.01
CA HIS A 436 11.80 13.40 2.24
C HIS A 436 12.48 12.33 1.39
N PRO A 437 12.71 12.58 0.09
CA PRO A 437 13.23 11.57 -0.84
C PRO A 437 14.53 10.87 -0.41
N LEU A 438 15.39 11.60 0.30
CA LEU A 438 16.69 11.10 0.78
C LEU A 438 16.71 10.70 2.25
N MET A 439 16.03 11.46 3.13
CA MET A 439 16.19 11.34 4.58
C MET A 439 15.09 10.46 5.20
N LYS A 440 13.86 10.62 4.73
CA LYS A 440 12.66 9.90 5.19
C LYS A 440 11.88 9.43 3.96
N PRO A 441 12.47 8.55 3.13
CA PRO A 441 11.80 8.08 1.92
C PRO A 441 10.55 7.28 2.30
N PHE A 442 9.56 7.28 1.43
CA PHE A 442 8.43 6.36 1.52
C PHE A 442 8.80 5.07 0.79
N LEU A 443 8.95 3.96 1.53
CA LEU A 443 9.48 2.70 0.97
C LEU A 443 8.40 1.63 0.81
N ALA A 444 7.16 1.88 1.25
CA ALA A 444 6.07 0.92 1.06
C ALA A 444 5.70 0.75 -0.42
N ARG A 445 5.77 1.83 -1.23
CA ARG A 445 5.42 1.76 -2.65
C ARG A 445 6.26 2.62 -3.57
N PHE A 446 6.81 2.01 -4.62
CA PHE A 446 7.29 2.74 -5.78
C PHE A 446 6.13 3.04 -6.74
N LYS A 447 5.93 4.31 -7.07
CA LYS A 447 5.04 4.79 -8.13
C LYS A 447 5.80 5.78 -8.99
N ASN A 448 5.80 5.59 -10.31
CA ASN A 448 6.36 6.58 -11.22
C ASN A 448 5.27 7.54 -11.71
N TRP A 449 5.32 8.77 -11.20
CA TRP A 449 4.41 9.86 -11.57
C TRP A 449 4.96 10.78 -12.67
N GLY A 450 6.21 10.58 -13.11
CA GLY A 450 6.83 11.42 -14.16
C GLY A 450 7.02 12.88 -13.75
N VAL A 451 7.06 13.16 -12.46
CA VAL A 451 7.15 14.51 -11.89
C VAL A 451 8.13 14.55 -10.72
N TRP A 452 8.47 15.75 -10.28
CA TRP A 452 9.30 16.00 -9.10
C TRP A 452 8.76 15.23 -7.87
N PRO A 453 9.62 14.62 -7.01
CA PRO A 453 11.08 14.81 -6.90
C PRO A 453 11.93 13.96 -7.84
N PHE A 454 11.35 12.99 -8.55
CA PHE A 454 12.09 12.12 -9.44
C PHE A 454 11.38 11.99 -10.79
N ASN A 455 11.91 12.70 -11.79
CA ASN A 455 11.40 12.68 -13.16
C ASN A 455 11.91 11.42 -13.90
N PHE A 456 11.46 10.24 -13.47
CA PHE A 456 11.81 8.97 -14.12
C PHE A 456 11.07 8.83 -15.45
N SER A 457 11.78 8.41 -16.49
CA SER A 457 11.13 8.00 -17.74
C SER A 457 10.21 6.80 -17.50
N CYS A 458 9.13 6.71 -18.27
CA CYS A 458 8.22 5.57 -18.26
C CYS A 458 8.53 4.70 -19.48
N GLY A 459 9.04 3.49 -19.24
CA GLY A 459 9.33 2.48 -20.26
C GLY A 459 8.09 1.74 -20.78
N GLY A 460 6.97 1.86 -20.08
CA GLY A 460 5.63 1.39 -20.48
C GLY A 460 4.73 2.52 -21.00
N ARG A 461 3.58 2.75 -20.36
CA ARG A 461 2.60 3.79 -20.79
C ARG A 461 1.96 4.55 -19.64
N TRP A 462 1.58 5.80 -19.87
CA TRP A 462 0.88 6.63 -18.87
C TRP A 462 -0.62 6.31 -18.83
N VAL A 463 -1.16 6.06 -17.63
CA VAL A 463 -2.60 5.94 -17.40
C VAL A 463 -2.97 6.70 -16.15
N LYS A 464 -3.75 7.80 -16.31
CA LYS A 464 -4.10 8.73 -15.22
C LYS A 464 -2.86 9.25 -14.47
N GLN A 465 -1.87 9.74 -15.24
CA GLN A 465 -0.60 10.31 -14.73
C GLN A 465 0.32 9.35 -13.95
N ILE A 466 0.01 8.06 -13.90
CA ILE A 466 0.89 7.02 -13.32
C ILE A 466 1.38 6.12 -14.45
N CYS A 467 2.68 5.85 -14.47
CA CYS A 467 3.27 4.89 -15.39
C CYS A 467 2.74 3.48 -15.09
N VAL A 468 2.14 2.84 -16.10
CA VAL A 468 2.00 1.40 -16.18
C VAL A 468 3.37 0.87 -16.61
N LEU A 469 4.06 0.23 -15.68
CA LEU A 469 5.44 -0.23 -15.82
C LEU A 469 5.51 -1.33 -16.89
N GLY A 470 6.50 -1.22 -17.77
CA GLY A 470 6.75 -2.17 -18.86
C GLY A 470 8.22 -2.61 -18.95
N ILE A 471 8.60 -3.27 -20.03
CA ILE A 471 9.94 -3.88 -20.20
C ILE A 471 11.05 -2.83 -20.02
N GLY A 472 10.83 -1.61 -20.52
CA GLY A 472 11.81 -0.52 -20.42
C GLY A 472 12.04 -0.02 -18.98
N ASP A 473 11.17 -0.36 -18.04
CA ASP A 473 11.28 0.02 -16.63
C ASP A 473 12.05 -1.01 -15.80
N LEU A 474 12.31 -2.22 -16.32
CA LEU A 474 13.00 -3.29 -15.60
C LEU A 474 14.35 -2.86 -14.99
N PRO A 475 15.23 -2.11 -15.70
CA PRO A 475 16.49 -1.63 -15.10
C PRO A 475 16.29 -0.72 -13.90
N LEU A 476 15.23 0.11 -13.92
CA LEU A 476 14.87 0.98 -12.81
C LEU A 476 14.33 0.14 -11.64
N LEU A 477 13.39 -0.76 -11.92
CA LEU A 477 12.75 -1.65 -10.94
C LEU A 477 13.75 -2.53 -10.20
N TYR A 478 14.78 -3.02 -10.89
CA TYR A 478 15.85 -3.83 -10.30
C TYR A 478 16.57 -3.14 -9.13
N ARG A 479 16.74 -1.81 -9.23
CA ARG A 479 17.54 -1.01 -8.28
C ARG A 479 16.71 -0.35 -7.19
N ARG A 480 15.38 -0.38 -7.31
CA ARG A 480 14.45 0.27 -6.36
C ARG A 480 14.55 -0.34 -4.96
N LYS A 481 14.48 0.54 -3.95
CA LYS A 481 14.55 0.16 -2.53
C LYS A 481 13.19 -0.10 -1.92
N GLU A 482 12.12 0.26 -2.61
CA GLU A 482 10.76 0.04 -2.13
C GLU A 482 10.43 -1.46 -2.03
N MET A 483 9.46 -1.76 -1.19
CA MET A 483 8.95 -3.11 -0.96
C MET A 483 8.16 -3.63 -2.16
N PHE A 484 7.39 -2.75 -2.79
CA PHE A 484 6.53 -3.07 -3.93
C PHE A 484 6.53 -1.95 -4.97
N ALA A 485 6.06 -2.26 -6.17
CA ALA A 485 5.86 -1.30 -7.25
C ALA A 485 4.41 -1.27 -7.75
N ASN A 486 3.97 -0.10 -8.21
CA ASN A 486 2.69 0.17 -8.82
C ASN A 486 2.86 1.07 -10.06
N LYS A 487 2.20 0.79 -11.19
CA LYS A 487 1.25 -0.31 -11.47
C LYS A 487 1.71 -1.15 -12.65
N PHE A 488 1.29 -2.40 -12.68
CA PHE A 488 1.49 -3.35 -13.78
C PHE A 488 0.14 -3.74 -14.34
N TYR A 489 0.03 -3.93 -15.66
CA TYR A 489 -1.16 -4.51 -16.28
C TYR A 489 -0.73 -5.71 -17.12
N LEU A 490 -1.20 -6.91 -16.72
CA LEU A 490 -0.86 -8.16 -17.39
C LEU A 490 -1.31 -8.18 -18.86
N ASN A 491 -2.41 -7.51 -19.18
CA ASN A 491 -2.92 -7.37 -20.55
C ASN A 491 -2.21 -6.31 -21.40
N PHE A 492 -1.23 -5.59 -20.85
CA PHE A 492 -0.45 -4.58 -21.57
C PHE A 492 0.96 -5.07 -21.86
N ASP A 493 1.69 -5.49 -20.83
CA ASP A 493 3.08 -5.93 -20.94
C ASP A 493 3.32 -7.16 -20.05
N PRO A 494 2.90 -8.36 -20.51
CA PRO A 494 3.00 -9.59 -19.73
C PRO A 494 4.45 -10.01 -19.46
N LEU A 495 5.35 -9.79 -20.43
CA LEU A 495 6.77 -10.13 -20.30
C LEU A 495 7.44 -9.38 -19.15
N THR A 496 6.99 -8.16 -18.86
CA THR A 496 7.46 -7.42 -17.68
C THR A 496 7.18 -8.19 -16.40
N LEU A 497 5.95 -8.68 -16.22
CA LEU A 497 5.58 -9.47 -15.05
C LEU A 497 6.29 -10.83 -15.04
N ASP A 498 6.48 -11.46 -16.20
CA ASP A 498 7.22 -12.72 -16.32
C ASP A 498 8.68 -12.57 -15.87
N CYS A 499 9.38 -11.53 -16.32
CA CYS A 499 10.74 -11.26 -15.85
C CYS A 499 10.81 -10.84 -14.38
N MET A 500 9.82 -10.09 -13.89
CA MET A 500 9.74 -9.75 -12.47
C MET A 500 9.47 -10.97 -11.58
N GLU A 501 8.74 -11.97 -12.09
CA GLU A 501 8.49 -13.25 -11.43
C GLU A 501 9.72 -14.16 -11.44
N GLU A 502 10.42 -14.29 -12.58
CA GLU A 502 11.71 -14.98 -12.65
C GLU A 502 12.71 -14.37 -11.65
N LEU A 503 12.85 -13.04 -11.62
CA LEU A 503 13.73 -12.36 -10.68
C LEU A 503 13.32 -12.63 -9.22
N HIS A 504 12.02 -12.61 -8.93
CA HIS A 504 11.52 -12.89 -7.58
C HIS A 504 11.94 -14.28 -7.12
N TRP A 505 11.69 -15.32 -7.92
CA TRP A 505 12.04 -16.69 -7.55
C TRP A 505 13.55 -16.96 -7.57
N LYS A 506 14.32 -16.29 -8.44
CA LYS A 506 15.79 -16.30 -8.38
C LYS A 506 16.31 -15.75 -7.05
N LYS A 507 15.69 -14.70 -6.50
CA LYS A 507 16.03 -14.16 -5.17
C LYS A 507 15.70 -15.13 -4.05
N VAL A 508 14.50 -15.72 -4.06
CA VAL A 508 14.08 -16.72 -3.05
C VAL A 508 14.97 -17.96 -3.10
N ARG A 509 15.34 -18.42 -4.30
CA ARG A 509 16.31 -19.51 -4.48
C ARG A 509 17.64 -19.20 -3.83
N GLY A 510 18.16 -17.99 -4.07
CA GLY A 510 19.41 -17.53 -3.47
C GLY A 510 19.36 -17.40 -1.94
N GLU A 511 18.19 -17.11 -1.36
CA GLU A 511 17.98 -17.11 0.08
C GLU A 511 18.07 -18.52 0.66
N ILE A 512 17.36 -19.49 0.05
CA ILE A 512 17.38 -20.90 0.49
C ILE A 512 18.78 -21.52 0.34
N SER A 513 19.48 -21.23 -0.76
CA SER A 513 20.84 -21.76 -0.98
C SER A 513 21.94 -20.98 -0.25
N GLY A 514 21.62 -19.86 0.42
CA GLY A 514 22.60 -19.00 1.08
C GLY A 514 23.54 -18.23 0.13
N THR A 515 23.26 -18.22 -1.17
CA THR A 515 24.10 -17.53 -2.19
C THR A 515 23.74 -16.06 -2.34
N ARG A 516 22.59 -15.63 -1.79
CA ARG A 516 22.14 -14.25 -1.77
C ARG A 516 22.06 -13.73 -0.34
N HIS A 517 22.85 -12.71 -0.03
CA HIS A 517 22.69 -11.93 1.20
C HIS A 517 21.94 -10.63 0.92
N PHE A 518 20.92 -10.33 1.73
CA PHE A 518 20.16 -9.08 1.63
C PHE A 518 20.73 -8.04 2.60
N ASP A 519 21.32 -6.99 2.06
CA ASP A 519 21.84 -5.87 2.86
C ASP A 519 20.69 -5.00 3.40
N VAL A 520 20.44 -5.16 4.70
CA VAL A 520 19.42 -4.40 5.44
C VAL A 520 19.92 -3.01 5.87
N SER A 521 21.21 -2.69 5.69
CA SER A 521 21.83 -1.47 6.21
C SER A 521 21.09 -0.21 5.77
N TYR A 522 20.74 -0.09 4.49
CA TYR A 522 19.98 1.05 3.98
C TYR A 522 18.69 1.28 4.78
N TYR A 523 17.93 0.22 5.04
CA TYR A 523 16.65 0.28 5.76
C TYR A 523 16.82 0.54 7.25
N ALA A 524 17.90 0.06 7.88
CA ALA A 524 18.20 0.36 9.27
C ALA A 524 18.64 1.82 9.48
N HIS A 525 19.13 2.50 8.44
CA HIS A 525 19.65 3.86 8.52
C HIS A 525 18.68 4.95 8.07
N VAL A 526 17.51 4.61 7.52
CA VAL A 526 16.47 5.63 7.23
C VAL A 526 15.98 6.29 8.52
N SER A 527 15.58 7.55 8.44
CA SER A 527 15.35 8.38 9.64
C SER A 527 14.35 7.76 10.62
N PHE A 528 13.26 7.15 10.12
CA PHE A 528 12.23 6.57 10.98
C PHE A 528 12.61 5.24 11.63
N ALA A 529 13.63 4.55 11.10
CA ALA A 529 14.22 3.35 11.72
C ALA A 529 15.41 3.68 12.63
N LYS A 530 16.02 4.86 12.48
CA LYS A 530 17.17 5.30 13.28
C LYS A 530 16.78 6.14 14.49
N TYR A 531 15.83 7.05 14.32
CA TYR A 531 15.43 8.03 15.31
C TYR A 531 14.06 7.68 15.90
N HIS A 532 13.94 6.46 16.42
CA HIS A 532 12.74 5.99 17.08
C HIS A 532 12.96 5.74 18.56
N VAL A 533 11.84 5.65 19.28
CA VAL A 533 11.80 5.18 20.65
C VAL A 533 12.07 3.67 20.65
N LYS A 534 13.18 3.26 21.26
CA LYS A 534 13.56 1.84 21.37
C LYS A 534 12.68 1.08 22.34
#